data_AF-A0A940KMD8-F1
#
_entry.id   AF-A0A940KMD8-F1
#
_cell.length_a   1.000
_cell.length_b   1.000
_cell.length_c   1.000
_cell.angle_alpha   90.00
_cell.angle_beta   90.00
_cell.angle_gamma   90.00
#
_symmetry.space_group_name_H-M   'P 1'
#
loop_
_entity.id
_entity.type
_entity.pdbx_description
1 polymer ?
#
loop_
_entity_poly.entity_id
_entity_poly.type
_entity_poly.pdbx_seq_one_letter_code
_entity_poly.pdbx_strand_id
1 'polypeptide(L)' 'KAAPKKKAAPKKVAKKTARKKTATKTKKNKLGVKNSLVNNINARKKKGRSRPKKKTTIDKKQYDQMQDNWGKKK' A
#
# COMPACT_ATOMS: atom_id res chain seq x y z
N LYS A 1 17.12 49.69 14.16
CA LYS A 1 15.82 49.66 13.45
C LYS A 1 15.75 48.33 12.69
N ALA A 2 14.94 47.38 13.15
CA ALA A 2 14.94 45.99 12.68
C ALA A 2 14.25 45.83 11.32
N ALA A 3 14.84 45.07 10.39
CA ALA A 3 14.27 44.76 9.08
C ALA A 3 13.28 43.57 9.18
N PRO A 4 12.11 43.61 8.50
CA PRO A 4 11.04 42.64 8.71
C PRO A 4 11.30 41.29 8.02
N LYS A 5 11.09 40.21 8.78
CA LYS A 5 11.15 38.81 8.30
C LYS A 5 10.02 38.54 7.30
N LYS A 6 10.36 38.14 6.07
CA LYS A 6 9.40 37.67 5.05
C LYS A 6 8.67 36.42 5.56
N LYS A 7 7.35 36.52 5.76
CA LYS A 7 6.48 35.39 6.13
C LYS A 7 6.26 34.50 4.90
N ALA A 8 6.59 33.21 5.02
CA ALA A 8 6.32 32.22 3.98
C ALA A 8 4.82 31.93 3.84
N ALA A 9 4.33 31.87 2.60
CA ALA A 9 2.93 31.60 2.29
C ALA A 9 2.51 30.17 2.68
N PRO A 10 1.28 29.94 3.19
CA PRO A 10 0.83 28.62 3.58
C PRO A 10 0.58 27.72 2.36
N LYS A 11 1.22 26.54 2.35
CA LYS A 11 1.02 25.50 1.35
C LYS A 11 -0.42 24.98 1.41
N LYS A 12 -1.21 25.22 0.37
CA LYS A 12 -2.55 24.62 0.19
C LYS A 12 -2.41 23.09 0.11
N VAL A 13 -2.77 22.39 1.17
CA VAL A 13 -2.87 20.93 1.18
C VAL A 13 -4.12 20.50 0.40
N ALA A 14 -3.92 19.89 -0.77
CA ALA A 14 -4.99 19.32 -1.57
C ALA A 14 -5.70 18.20 -0.78
N LYS A 15 -6.97 18.45 -0.43
CA LYS A 15 -7.86 17.50 0.24
C LYS A 15 -8.11 16.32 -0.70
N LYS A 16 -7.49 15.16 -0.42
CA LYS A 16 -7.75 13.90 -1.15
C LYS A 16 -9.20 13.48 -0.91
N THR A 17 -10.04 13.64 -1.93
CA THR A 17 -11.41 13.10 -1.92
C THR A 17 -11.34 11.58 -2.02
N ALA A 18 -11.90 10.89 -1.01
CA ALA A 18 -12.03 9.45 -1.01
C ALA A 18 -13.05 9.03 -2.08
N ARG A 19 -12.59 8.33 -3.12
CA ARG A 19 -13.43 7.90 -4.24
C ARG A 19 -14.32 6.72 -3.80
N LYS A 20 -15.64 6.93 -3.84
CA LYS A 20 -16.72 5.96 -3.54
C LYS A 20 -16.47 4.64 -4.30
N LYS A 21 -16.37 3.51 -3.58
CA LYS A 21 -16.22 2.16 -4.17
C LYS A 21 -17.58 1.69 -4.67
N THR A 22 -17.79 1.73 -5.98
CA THR A 22 -18.92 1.05 -6.64
C THR A 22 -18.68 -0.45 -6.73
N ALA A 23 -19.76 -1.22 -6.59
CA ALA A 23 -19.78 -2.68 -6.57
C ALA A 23 -19.23 -3.32 -7.85
N THR A 24 -18.85 -4.57 -7.71
CA THR A 24 -17.88 -5.36 -8.49
C THR A 24 -18.27 -5.64 -9.95
N LYS A 25 -17.70 -4.89 -10.90
CA LYS A 25 -17.25 -5.50 -12.16
C LYS A 25 -16.00 -6.30 -11.83
N THR A 26 -15.90 -7.58 -12.21
CA THR A 26 -14.67 -8.36 -12.08
C THR A 26 -13.54 -7.56 -12.73
N LYS A 27 -12.72 -6.90 -11.90
CA LYS A 27 -11.65 -6.01 -12.36
C LYS A 27 -10.65 -6.88 -13.11
N LYS A 28 -10.79 -6.90 -14.43
CA LYS A 28 -9.79 -7.45 -15.33
C LYS A 28 -8.58 -6.52 -15.26
N ASN A 29 -7.37 -7.09 -15.30
CA ASN A 29 -6.14 -6.30 -15.33
C ASN A 29 -5.99 -5.61 -16.70
N LYS A 30 -4.93 -4.81 -16.90
CA LYS A 30 -4.64 -4.13 -18.19
C LYS A 30 -4.55 -5.11 -19.39
N LEU A 31 -4.44 -6.41 -19.14
CA LEU A 31 -4.38 -7.49 -20.14
C LEU A 31 -5.73 -8.22 -20.33
N GLY A 32 -6.83 -7.72 -19.76
CA GLY A 32 -8.16 -8.30 -19.96
C GLY A 32 -8.43 -9.61 -19.21
N VAL A 33 -7.48 -10.12 -18.43
CA VAL A 33 -7.63 -11.37 -17.67
C VAL A 33 -8.12 -11.08 -16.25
N LYS A 34 -8.89 -12.01 -15.67
CA LYS A 34 -9.34 -11.94 -14.27
C LYS A 34 -8.14 -11.71 -13.36
N ASN A 35 -8.27 -10.79 -12.40
CA ASN A 35 -7.25 -10.49 -11.40
C ASN A 35 -7.14 -11.65 -10.39
N SER A 36 -6.60 -12.78 -10.85
CA SER A 36 -6.38 -13.99 -10.05
C SER A 36 -5.03 -13.93 -9.34
N LEU A 37 -4.95 -14.63 -8.20
CA LEU A 37 -3.71 -14.77 -7.43
C LEU A 37 -2.57 -15.31 -8.30
N VAL A 38 -2.83 -16.36 -9.07
CA VAL A 38 -1.85 -17.02 -9.96
C VAL A 38 -1.31 -16.04 -11.00
N ASN A 39 -2.18 -15.25 -11.64
CA ASN A 39 -1.75 -14.26 -12.61
C ASN A 39 -0.88 -13.18 -12.00
N ASN A 40 -1.21 -12.71 -10.79
CA ASN A 40 -0.38 -11.72 -10.10
C ASN A 40 0.98 -12.27 -9.69
N ILE A 41 1.06 -13.55 -9.30
CA ILE A 41 2.32 -14.23 -9.00
C ILE A 41 3.17 -14.33 -10.27
N ASN A 42 2.61 -14.84 -11.38
CA ASN A 42 3.32 -14.98 -12.64
C ASN A 42 3.77 -13.64 -13.21
N ALA A 43 2.93 -12.60 -13.12
CA ALA A 43 3.29 -11.25 -13.53
C ALA A 43 4.45 -10.69 -12.68
N ARG A 44 4.49 -10.93 -11.37
CA ARG A 44 5.63 -10.53 -10.52
C ARG A 44 6.90 -11.32 -10.83
N LYS A 45 6.79 -12.63 -11.10
CA LYS A 45 7.89 -13.50 -11.53
C LYS A 45 8.48 -13.00 -12.86
N LYS A 46 7.66 -12.81 -13.90
CA LYS A 46 8.08 -12.28 -15.21
C LYS A 46 8.70 -10.88 -15.12
N LYS A 47 8.22 -10.02 -14.22
CA LYS A 47 8.78 -8.69 -13.97
C LYS A 47 10.05 -8.70 -13.11
N GLY A 48 10.52 -9.86 -12.63
CA GLY A 48 11.66 -9.94 -11.72
C GLY A 48 11.44 -9.23 -10.38
N ARG A 49 10.20 -8.88 -10.03
CA ARG A 49 9.86 -8.10 -8.83
C ARG A 49 9.73 -9.04 -7.64
N SER A 50 10.81 -9.73 -7.30
CA SER A 50 10.96 -10.39 -6.01
C SER A 50 11.23 -9.31 -4.95
N ARG A 51 10.55 -9.39 -3.81
CA ARG A 51 10.92 -8.55 -2.66
C ARG A 51 12.12 -9.23 -1.99
N PRO A 52 13.31 -8.62 -1.99
CA PRO A 52 14.45 -9.22 -1.31
C PRO A 52 14.17 -9.30 0.19
N LYS A 53 14.64 -10.35 0.87
CA LYS A 53 14.34 -10.62 2.28
C LYS A 53 14.74 -9.48 3.21
N LYS A 54 15.84 -8.78 2.88
CA LYS A 54 16.28 -7.55 3.56
C LYS A 54 15.28 -6.38 3.53
N LYS A 55 14.31 -6.40 2.60
CA LYS A 55 13.21 -5.41 2.52
C LYS A 55 11.89 -5.96 3.08
N THR A 56 11.95 -7.11 3.75
CA THR A 56 10.81 -7.77 4.39
C THR A 56 11.24 -8.23 5.78
N THR A 57 11.57 -7.26 6.64
CA THR A 57 11.69 -7.48 8.08
C THR A 57 10.31 -7.25 8.71
N ILE A 58 9.97 -8.05 9.71
CA ILE A 58 8.75 -7.90 10.50
C ILE A 58 9.13 -7.08 11.73
N ASP A 59 8.40 -6.01 12.02
CA ASP A 59 8.64 -5.21 13.22
C ASP A 59 8.21 -5.99 14.46
N LYS A 60 8.83 -5.72 15.62
CA LYS A 60 8.54 -6.42 16.89
C LYS A 60 7.04 -6.47 17.21
N LYS A 61 6.35 -5.33 17.08
CA LYS A 61 4.90 -5.23 17.29
C LYS A 61 4.09 -6.17 16.38
N GLN A 62 4.51 -6.32 15.13
CA GLN A 62 3.83 -7.22 14.19
C GLN A 62 4.08 -8.70 14.54
N TYR A 63 5.27 -9.00 15.08
CA TYR A 63 5.59 -10.32 15.59
C TYR A 63 4.73 -10.67 16.82
N ASP A 64 4.63 -9.75 17.78
CA ASP A 64 3.80 -9.92 18.98
C ASP A 64 2.34 -10.19 18.60
N GLN A 65 1.78 -9.41 17.66
CA GLN A 65 0.42 -9.64 17.14
C GLN A 65 0.25 -10.99 16.44
N MET A 66 1.27 -11.48 15.76
CA MET A 66 1.22 -12.78 15.08
C MET A 66 1.24 -13.93 16.12
N GLN A 67 2.05 -13.78 17.16
CA GLN A 67 2.13 -14.72 18.28
C GLN A 67 0.83 -14.75 19.09
N ASP A 68 0.29 -13.58 19.43
CA ASP A 68 -0.95 -13.46 20.21
C ASP A 68 -2.14 -14.09 19.49
N ASN A 69 -2.17 -14.04 18.16
CA ASN A 69 -3.25 -14.60 17.35
C ASN A 69 -2.95 -16.02 16.86
N TRP A 70 -1.81 -16.59 17.24
CA TRP A 70 -1.44 -17.94 16.83
C TRP A 70 -2.33 -18.98 17.51
N GLY A 71 -3.02 -19.79 16.71
CA GLY A 71 -3.89 -20.86 17.22
C GLY A 71 -5.22 -20.41 17.82
N LYS A 72 -5.53 -19.10 17.84
CA LYS A 72 -6.85 -18.62 18.24
C LYS A 72 -7.87 -18.89 17.14
N LYS A 73 -8.99 -19.55 17.49
CA LYS A 73 -10.15 -19.64 16.58
C LYS A 73 -10.70 -18.22 16.36
N LYS A 74 -11.01 -17.91 15.11
CA LYS A 74 -11.61 -16.65 14.69
C LYS A 74 -13.03 -16.50 15.19
#